data_AF-A0A357N636-F1
#
_entry.id   AF-A0A357N636-F1
#
_cell.length_a   1.000
_cell.length_b   1.000
_cell.length_c   1.000
_cell.angle_alpha   90.00
_cell.angle_beta   90.00
_cell.angle_gamma   90.00
#
_symmetry.space_group_name_H-M   'P 1'
#
loop_
_entity.id
_entity.type
_entity.pdbx_description
1 polymer ?
#
loop_
_entity_poly.entity_id
_entity_poly.type
_entity_poly.pdbx_seq_one_letter_code
_entity_poly.pdbx_strand_id
1 'polypeptide(L)'
;MTRPLARRWLCPSILAALAALTACQPNARPDAQAATATTAEARPHNVIVMINDGAGWGTWDAAAYWQYGSREGAPYAAFPQRLAVTTFPLNASGQPTRDDSQRIGYDPVQAWDTTEVPAPDLPFVAYQYLAAVATDSAAAGTALSSGVKTYNNAINYNNDGQPVEFNTLRAKALGMATGVVTSVPFPHATPAAFAAQSESRNSYHQIAHQMLAQGHMDLVMGTGGPGYSVDGKPCVDGMDKVAAEGCQNPWEWVSQQDWQQLEAGTPIAGNPSGAWRLIRSKDDFAALADG
;
A
#
# COMPACT_ATOMS: atom_id res chain seq x y z
N MET A 1 -4.25 -40.29 71.35
CA MET A 1 -5.37 -40.87 72.14
C MET A 1 -6.63 -40.16 71.66
N THR A 2 -7.72 -40.75 71.17
CA THR A 2 -8.28 -42.10 71.01
C THR A 2 -9.50 -41.83 70.10
N ARG A 3 -9.49 -42.23 68.82
CA ARG A 3 -10.17 -43.41 68.24
C ARG A 3 -11.73 -43.38 68.33
N PRO A 4 -12.46 -44.10 67.45
CA PRO A 4 -13.23 -43.52 66.34
C PRO A 4 -14.68 -44.03 66.31
N LEU A 5 -15.46 -43.72 65.27
CA LEU A 5 -16.57 -44.59 64.84
C LEU A 5 -16.63 -44.69 63.31
N ALA A 6 -16.22 -45.86 62.82
CA ALA A 6 -16.61 -46.43 61.53
C ALA A 6 -18.10 -46.84 61.59
N ARG A 7 -18.83 -47.10 60.51
CA ARG A 7 -18.72 -48.27 59.60
C ARG A 7 -20.12 -48.33 58.90
N ARG A 8 -20.30 -48.54 57.59
CA ARG A 8 -20.43 -49.83 56.86
C ARG A 8 -20.99 -49.49 55.45
N TRP A 9 -20.31 -49.82 54.35
CA TRP A 9 -20.40 -51.07 53.55
C TRP A 9 -21.68 -51.23 52.71
N LEU A 10 -21.56 -51.16 51.37
CA LEU A 10 -21.87 -52.22 50.37
C LEU A 10 -22.19 -51.63 48.96
N CYS A 11 -21.40 -52.04 47.96
CA CYS A 11 -21.73 -52.09 46.51
C CYS A 11 -22.91 -53.08 46.27
N PRO A 12 -23.48 -53.31 45.04
CA PRO A 12 -23.00 -52.98 43.68
C PRO A 12 -24.11 -52.63 42.64
N SER A 13 -23.71 -52.62 41.34
CA SER A 13 -24.53 -52.91 40.14
C SER A 13 -25.25 -51.72 39.48
N ILE A 14 -24.68 -51.15 38.41
CA ILE A 14 -24.96 -51.50 37.00
C ILE A 14 -26.45 -51.40 36.65
N LEU A 15 -26.83 -50.32 35.98
CA LEU A 15 -27.81 -50.38 34.90
C LEU A 15 -27.51 -49.27 33.89
N ALA A 16 -26.95 -49.69 32.76
CA ALA A 16 -26.92 -48.91 31.54
C ALA A 16 -28.34 -48.90 30.96
N ALA A 17 -28.89 -47.71 30.75
CA ALA A 17 -30.04 -47.50 29.88
C ALA A 17 -29.67 -46.37 28.91
N LEU A 18 -29.31 -46.77 27.69
CA LEU A 18 -29.31 -45.89 26.53
C LEU A 18 -30.75 -45.40 26.30
N ALA A 19 -30.98 -44.11 26.49
CA ALA A 19 -32.09 -43.41 25.85
C ALA A 19 -31.48 -42.35 24.93
N ALA A 20 -31.46 -42.67 23.64
CA ALA A 20 -31.15 -41.71 22.60
C ALA A 20 -32.31 -40.69 22.53
N LEU A 21 -32.06 -39.48 23.01
CA LEU A 21 -32.84 -38.30 22.67
C LEU A 21 -31.95 -37.39 21.85
N THR A 22 -32.13 -37.46 20.55
CA THR A 22 -31.65 -36.48 19.57
C THR A 22 -32.25 -35.12 19.89
N ALA A 23 -31.46 -34.24 20.51
CA ALA A 23 -31.70 -32.81 20.51
C ALA A 23 -30.78 -32.17 19.47
N CYS A 24 -31.38 -31.57 18.45
CA CYS A 24 -30.70 -30.73 17.48
C CYS A 24 -30.06 -29.52 18.19
N GLN A 25 -28.73 -29.46 18.20
CA GLN A 25 -27.99 -28.21 18.35
C GLN A 25 -27.29 -27.92 17.02
N PRO A 26 -27.52 -26.76 16.38
CA PRO A 26 -26.71 -26.34 15.26
C PRO A 26 -25.38 -25.76 15.78
N ASN A 27 -24.30 -26.32 15.25
CA ASN A 27 -22.95 -25.75 15.17
C ASN A 27 -22.06 -25.80 16.42
N ALA A 28 -21.78 -27.01 16.91
CA ALA A 28 -20.44 -27.33 17.41
C ALA A 28 -19.67 -28.01 16.26
N ARG A 29 -18.67 -27.33 15.70
CA ARG A 29 -17.75 -27.93 14.72
C ARG A 29 -16.97 -29.06 15.42
N PRO A 30 -16.86 -30.26 14.84
CA PRO A 30 -16.02 -31.30 15.40
C PRO A 30 -14.56 -30.85 15.36
N ASP A 31 -13.86 -31.06 16.47
CA ASP A 31 -12.42 -30.86 16.62
C ASP A 31 -11.69 -31.51 15.44
N ALA A 32 -11.18 -30.67 14.55
CA ALA A 32 -10.18 -31.08 13.58
C ALA A 32 -8.93 -31.43 14.39
N GLN A 33 -8.67 -32.73 14.53
CA GLN A 33 -7.39 -33.25 14.96
C GLN A 33 -6.28 -32.50 14.21
N ALA A 34 -5.47 -31.79 14.98
CA ALA A 34 -4.31 -31.06 14.51
C ALA A 34 -3.32 -32.05 13.89
N ALA A 35 -3.37 -32.19 12.57
CA ALA A 35 -2.21 -32.63 11.80
C ALA A 35 -1.19 -31.48 11.83
N THR A 36 -0.34 -31.50 12.83
CA THR A 36 0.83 -30.63 12.94
C THR A 36 1.88 -31.07 11.93
N ALA A 37 1.65 -30.72 10.66
CA ALA A 37 2.73 -30.54 9.71
C ALA A 37 3.14 -29.07 9.78
N THR A 38 4.02 -28.74 10.72
CA THR A 38 4.76 -27.47 10.70
C THR A 38 5.73 -27.54 9.52
N THR A 39 5.25 -27.29 8.30
CA THR A 39 6.12 -26.74 7.26
C THR A 39 6.66 -25.44 7.81
N ALA A 40 7.97 -25.35 8.00
CA ALA A 40 8.63 -24.09 8.30
C ALA A 40 8.10 -23.06 7.29
N GLU A 41 7.37 -22.04 7.77
CA GLU A 41 6.88 -20.98 6.89
C GLU A 41 8.08 -20.44 6.12
N ALA A 42 8.04 -20.60 4.80
CA ALA A 42 9.05 -20.04 3.93
C ALA A 42 9.04 -18.52 4.14
N ARG A 43 10.06 -18.00 4.82
CA ARG A 43 10.19 -16.56 5.05
C ARG A 43 10.73 -15.93 3.78
N PRO A 44 10.01 -14.97 3.17
CA PRO A 44 10.50 -14.30 1.97
C PRO A 44 11.79 -13.55 2.30
N HIS A 45 12.83 -13.76 1.48
CA HIS A 45 14.08 -13.01 1.60
C HIS A 45 13.93 -11.59 1.04
N ASN A 46 13.15 -11.45 -0.03
CA ASN A 46 12.89 -10.19 -0.73
C ASN A 46 11.38 -10.02 -0.89
N VAL A 47 10.90 -8.78 -0.75
CA VAL A 47 9.50 -8.41 -1.00
C VAL A 47 9.49 -7.33 -2.07
N ILE A 48 8.81 -7.60 -3.18
CA ILE A 48 8.62 -6.64 -4.28
C ILE A 48 7.13 -6.36 -4.37
N VAL A 49 6.74 -5.10 -4.24
CA VAL A 49 5.36 -4.64 -4.37
C VAL A 49 5.25 -3.85 -5.67
N MET A 50 4.39 -4.30 -6.58
CA MET A 50 4.10 -3.60 -7.83
C MET A 50 2.72 -2.96 -7.72
N ILE A 51 2.65 -1.65 -7.90
CA ILE A 51 1.41 -0.86 -7.81
C ILE A 51 1.11 -0.24 -9.16
N ASN A 52 -0.11 -0.50 -9.64
CA ASN A 52 -0.66 0.14 -10.83
C ASN A 52 -1.74 1.13 -10.36
N ASP A 53 -1.38 2.40 -10.27
CA ASP A 53 -2.28 3.45 -9.78
C ASP A 53 -3.52 3.57 -10.68
N GLY A 54 -4.71 3.59 -10.08
CA GLY A 54 -5.99 3.61 -10.79
C GLY A 54 -6.41 2.29 -11.48
N ALA A 55 -5.65 1.19 -11.36
CA ALA A 55 -5.97 -0.07 -12.04
C ALA A 55 -6.92 -0.96 -11.22
N GLY A 56 -8.18 -1.05 -11.64
CA GLY A 56 -9.13 -2.05 -11.16
C GLY A 56 -9.07 -3.36 -11.97
N TRP A 57 -9.93 -4.32 -11.62
CA TRP A 57 -10.05 -5.60 -12.35
C TRP A 57 -10.32 -5.41 -13.85
N GLY A 58 -11.24 -4.51 -14.20
CA GLY A 58 -11.57 -4.21 -15.60
C GLY A 58 -10.39 -3.62 -16.37
N THR A 59 -9.54 -2.82 -15.72
CA THR A 59 -8.33 -2.26 -16.34
C THR A 59 -7.36 -3.37 -16.77
N TRP A 60 -7.14 -4.34 -15.88
CA TRP A 60 -6.28 -5.49 -16.17
C TRP A 60 -6.83 -6.38 -17.27
N ASP A 61 -8.14 -6.65 -17.25
CA ASP A 61 -8.79 -7.43 -18.29
C ASP A 61 -8.66 -6.75 -19.66
N ALA A 62 -8.96 -5.45 -19.74
CA ALA A 62 -8.86 -4.69 -20.97
C ALA A 62 -7.43 -4.70 -21.53
N ALA A 63 -6.42 -4.48 -20.68
CA ALA A 63 -5.02 -4.54 -21.07
C ALA A 63 -4.61 -5.95 -21.54
N ALA A 64 -5.07 -7.00 -20.86
CA ALA A 64 -4.77 -8.38 -21.21
C ALA A 64 -5.36 -8.78 -22.56
N TYR A 65 -6.64 -8.45 -22.81
CA TYR A 65 -7.29 -8.69 -24.09
C TYR A 65 -6.64 -7.90 -25.22
N TRP A 66 -6.29 -6.64 -25.00
CA TRP A 66 -5.62 -5.81 -26.00
C TRP A 66 -4.26 -6.39 -26.42
N GLN A 67 -3.43 -6.76 -25.44
CA GLN A 67 -2.04 -7.15 -25.69
C GLN A 67 -1.87 -8.64 -26.03
N TYR A 68 -2.69 -9.52 -25.44
CA TYR A 68 -2.53 -10.98 -25.52
C TYR A 68 -3.75 -11.72 -26.08
N GLY A 69 -4.84 -11.01 -26.40
CA GLY A 69 -6.09 -11.62 -26.89
C GLY A 69 -6.85 -12.46 -25.87
N SER A 70 -6.38 -12.54 -24.63
CA SER A 70 -6.97 -13.35 -23.54
C SER A 70 -6.52 -12.83 -22.17
N ARG A 71 -7.25 -13.20 -21.11
CA ARG A 71 -6.86 -12.88 -19.72
C ARG A 71 -5.66 -13.71 -19.27
N GLU A 72 -5.56 -14.92 -19.78
CA GLU A 72 -4.58 -15.94 -19.41
C GLU A 72 -3.19 -15.65 -19.96
N GLY A 73 -3.09 -14.85 -21.03
CA GLY A 73 -1.81 -14.47 -21.64
C GLY A 73 -1.01 -13.43 -20.86
N ALA A 74 -1.64 -12.70 -19.92
CA ALA A 74 -0.95 -11.68 -19.14
C ALA A 74 -0.01 -12.30 -18.09
N PRO A 75 1.20 -11.74 -17.84
CA PRO A 75 2.15 -12.29 -16.86
C PRO A 75 1.55 -12.48 -15.46
N TYR A 76 0.69 -11.55 -15.02
CA TYR A 76 0.04 -11.59 -13.71
C TYR A 76 -0.99 -12.72 -13.59
N ALA A 77 -1.46 -13.31 -14.69
CA ALA A 77 -2.37 -14.44 -14.66
C ALA A 77 -1.72 -15.68 -14.02
N ALA A 78 -0.38 -15.78 -14.01
CA ALA A 78 0.32 -16.89 -13.37
C ALA A 78 0.38 -16.78 -11.83
N PHE A 79 -0.06 -15.67 -11.24
CA PHE A 79 0.01 -15.50 -9.78
C PHE A 79 -0.96 -16.47 -9.09
N PRO A 80 -0.49 -17.28 -8.11
CA PRO A 80 -1.27 -18.36 -7.52
C PRO A 80 -2.39 -17.86 -6.61
N GLN A 81 -2.29 -16.61 -6.14
CA GLN A 81 -3.25 -15.98 -5.25
C GLN A 81 -3.75 -14.69 -5.89
N ARG A 82 -5.07 -14.50 -5.90
CA ARG A 82 -5.74 -13.31 -6.40
C ARG A 82 -6.81 -12.92 -5.41
N LEU A 83 -6.70 -11.72 -4.86
CA LEU A 83 -7.57 -11.24 -3.79
C LEU A 83 -8.19 -9.90 -4.23
N ALA A 84 -9.41 -9.66 -3.78
CA ALA A 84 -10.02 -8.34 -3.83
C ALA A 84 -9.86 -7.66 -2.47
N VAL A 85 -9.56 -6.36 -2.48
CA VAL A 85 -9.41 -5.57 -1.27
C VAL A 85 -10.23 -4.29 -1.38
N THR A 86 -10.78 -3.83 -0.27
CA THR A 86 -11.45 -2.53 -0.21
C THR A 86 -10.45 -1.43 0.16
N THR A 87 -10.45 -0.33 -0.58
CA THR A 87 -9.41 0.72 -0.47
C THR A 87 -9.91 2.05 0.08
N PHE A 88 -11.17 2.16 0.52
CA PHE A 88 -11.71 3.41 1.08
C PHE A 88 -10.82 3.97 2.22
N PRO A 89 -10.67 5.30 2.34
CA PRO A 89 -9.86 5.91 3.41
C PRO A 89 -10.59 5.80 4.76
N LEU A 90 -10.00 6.33 5.84
CA LEU A 90 -10.68 6.43 7.14
C LEU A 90 -11.91 7.37 7.05
N ASN A 91 -11.71 8.48 6.36
CA ASN A 91 -12.70 9.51 6.09
C ASN A 91 -12.31 10.28 4.80
N ALA A 92 -13.23 11.06 4.24
CA ALA A 92 -13.02 11.79 2.99
C ALA A 92 -12.33 13.16 3.17
N SER A 93 -11.93 13.54 4.39
CA SER A 93 -11.23 14.80 4.64
C SER A 93 -9.87 14.81 3.95
N GLY A 94 -9.44 15.99 3.52
CA GLY A 94 -8.08 16.21 3.03
C GLY A 94 -7.08 16.61 4.12
N GLN A 95 -7.50 16.60 5.38
CA GLN A 95 -6.77 17.05 6.58
C GLN A 95 -7.14 16.18 7.81
N PRO A 96 -6.27 16.07 8.83
CA PRO A 96 -6.55 15.26 10.01
C PRO A 96 -7.77 15.78 10.77
N THR A 97 -8.71 14.88 11.07
CA THR A 97 -9.93 15.24 11.83
C THR A 97 -9.80 14.98 13.33
N ARG A 98 -8.76 14.25 13.77
CA ARG A 98 -8.57 13.79 15.16
C ARG A 98 -9.76 13.01 15.69
N ASP A 99 -10.34 12.22 14.79
CA ASP A 99 -11.45 11.32 15.06
C ASP A 99 -11.24 10.03 14.27
N ASP A 100 -10.84 8.99 14.98
CA ASP A 100 -10.54 7.68 14.41
C ASP A 100 -11.78 6.82 14.12
N SER A 101 -12.99 7.39 14.24
CA SER A 101 -14.19 6.70 13.79
C SER A 101 -14.18 6.50 12.27
N GLN A 102 -14.31 5.24 11.84
CA GLN A 102 -14.50 4.89 10.43
C GLN A 102 -15.91 5.33 10.01
N ARG A 103 -16.01 6.42 9.25
CA ARG A 103 -17.30 7.01 8.82
C ARG A 103 -17.72 6.65 7.40
N ILE A 104 -16.78 6.20 6.60
CA ILE A 104 -17.01 5.73 5.22
C ILE A 104 -16.66 4.26 5.12
N GLY A 105 -17.21 3.57 4.13
CA GLY A 105 -16.99 2.13 3.98
C GLY A 105 -17.45 1.65 2.62
N TYR A 106 -17.46 0.33 2.46
CA TYR A 106 -18.03 -0.33 1.29
C TYR A 106 -19.36 -0.98 1.65
N ASP A 107 -20.43 -0.56 0.97
CA ASP A 107 -21.77 -1.12 1.04
C ASP A 107 -22.10 -1.74 -0.33
N PRO A 108 -22.25 -3.07 -0.42
CA PRO A 108 -22.55 -3.74 -1.68
C PRO A 108 -23.93 -3.38 -2.24
N VAL A 109 -24.92 -3.01 -1.43
CA VAL A 109 -26.24 -2.62 -1.95
C VAL A 109 -26.11 -1.31 -2.71
N GLN A 110 -25.40 -0.33 -2.13
CA GLN A 110 -25.17 0.96 -2.78
C GLN A 110 -24.19 0.85 -3.95
N ALA A 111 -23.11 0.09 -3.80
CA ALA A 111 -22.08 -0.07 -4.84
C ALA A 111 -22.57 -0.77 -6.11
N TRP A 112 -23.71 -1.47 -6.05
CA TRP A 112 -24.30 -2.18 -7.18
C TRP A 112 -25.70 -1.64 -7.55
N ASP A 113 -26.08 -0.47 -7.05
CA ASP A 113 -27.31 0.20 -7.44
C ASP A 113 -27.19 0.80 -8.85
N THR A 114 -27.80 0.12 -9.82
CA THR A 114 -27.82 0.52 -11.24
C THR A 114 -28.93 1.49 -11.58
N THR A 115 -29.59 2.12 -10.60
CA THR A 115 -30.60 3.15 -10.85
C THR A 115 -29.96 4.32 -11.58
N GLU A 116 -30.52 4.68 -12.74
CA GLU A 116 -30.03 5.78 -13.55
C GLU A 116 -30.32 7.14 -12.90
N VAL A 117 -29.38 8.07 -13.04
CA VAL A 117 -29.50 9.46 -12.59
C VAL A 117 -29.11 10.43 -13.71
N PRO A 118 -29.67 11.66 -13.75
CA PRO A 118 -29.35 12.63 -14.79
C PRO A 118 -27.99 13.31 -14.55
N ALA A 119 -26.91 12.53 -14.49
CA ALA A 119 -25.54 12.97 -14.32
C ALA A 119 -24.67 12.39 -15.45
N PRO A 120 -24.12 13.21 -16.37
CA PRO A 120 -23.38 12.73 -17.54
C PRO A 120 -22.17 11.85 -17.21
N ASP A 121 -21.41 12.19 -16.17
CA ASP A 121 -20.16 11.49 -15.82
C ASP A 121 -20.38 10.30 -14.86
N LEU A 122 -21.42 10.37 -14.03
CA LEU A 122 -21.76 9.35 -13.03
C LEU A 122 -23.23 8.94 -13.17
N PRO A 123 -23.64 8.29 -14.29
CA PRO A 123 -25.03 8.09 -14.65
C PRO A 123 -25.79 7.07 -13.79
N PHE A 124 -25.15 6.47 -12.78
CA PHE A 124 -25.78 5.52 -11.86
C PHE A 124 -25.58 5.93 -10.40
N VAL A 125 -26.55 5.62 -9.54
CA VAL A 125 -26.46 5.85 -8.08
C VAL A 125 -25.18 5.23 -7.51
N ALA A 126 -24.84 4.01 -7.91
CA ALA A 126 -23.60 3.34 -7.50
C ALA A 126 -22.33 4.17 -7.78
N TYR A 127 -22.28 4.88 -8.91
CA TYR A 127 -21.08 5.62 -9.31
C TYR A 127 -20.90 6.87 -8.44
N GLN A 128 -22.00 7.54 -8.07
CA GLN A 128 -21.95 8.66 -7.12
C GLN A 128 -21.50 8.20 -5.74
N TYR A 129 -22.05 7.07 -5.26
CA TYR A 129 -21.64 6.48 -3.99
C TYR A 129 -20.15 6.13 -3.97
N LEU A 130 -19.68 5.37 -4.97
CA LEU A 130 -18.29 4.94 -5.08
C LEU A 130 -17.32 6.13 -5.20
N ALA A 131 -17.71 7.20 -5.91
CA ALA A 131 -16.92 8.42 -5.99
C ALA A 131 -16.81 9.14 -4.64
N ALA A 132 -17.88 9.15 -3.83
CA ALA A 132 -17.91 9.81 -2.53
C ALA A 132 -17.06 9.10 -1.46
N VAL A 133 -16.86 7.79 -1.59
CA VAL A 133 -16.05 6.97 -0.67
C VAL A 133 -14.66 6.62 -1.23
N ALA A 134 -14.29 7.19 -2.37
CA ALA A 134 -13.02 6.94 -3.02
C ALA A 134 -11.84 7.45 -2.18
N THR A 135 -10.77 6.66 -2.17
CA THR A 135 -9.48 7.08 -1.65
C THR A 135 -8.72 7.89 -2.67
N ASP A 136 -7.78 8.71 -2.20
CA ASP A 136 -6.68 9.18 -3.04
C ASP A 136 -5.47 8.22 -2.95
N SER A 137 -4.49 8.41 -3.82
CA SER A 137 -3.25 7.59 -3.82
C SER A 137 -2.47 7.66 -2.51
N ALA A 138 -2.55 8.79 -1.77
CA ALA A 138 -1.79 8.98 -0.54
C ALA A 138 -2.35 8.12 0.60
N ALA A 139 -3.66 8.19 0.87
CA ALA A 139 -4.29 7.37 1.89
C ALA A 139 -4.24 5.87 1.54
N ALA A 140 -4.42 5.52 0.26
CA ALA A 140 -4.30 4.14 -0.21
C ALA A 140 -2.88 3.60 -0.03
N GLY A 141 -1.87 4.36 -0.46
CA GLY A 141 -0.46 4.02 -0.30
C GLY A 141 -0.09 3.86 1.17
N THR A 142 -0.53 4.79 2.03
CA THR A 142 -0.31 4.73 3.48
C THR A 142 -0.90 3.45 4.08
N ALA A 143 -2.14 3.10 3.73
CA ALA A 143 -2.75 1.87 4.21
C ALA A 143 -1.98 0.62 3.74
N LEU A 144 -1.48 0.62 2.49
CA LEU A 144 -0.70 -0.49 1.94
C LEU A 144 0.67 -0.65 2.61
N SER A 145 1.35 0.45 2.94
CA SER A 145 2.72 0.42 3.46
C SER A 145 2.79 0.32 5.00
N SER A 146 1.83 0.88 5.72
CA SER A 146 1.80 0.96 7.19
C SER A 146 0.73 0.08 7.85
N GLY A 147 -0.29 -0.34 7.10
CA GLY A 147 -1.47 -1.01 7.67
C GLY A 147 -2.45 -0.09 8.41
N VAL A 148 -2.23 1.23 8.37
CA VAL A 148 -3.07 2.23 9.05
C VAL A 148 -3.95 2.96 8.04
N LYS A 149 -5.27 2.94 8.22
CA LYS A 149 -6.19 3.81 7.47
C LYS A 149 -6.07 5.25 7.96
N THR A 150 -6.18 6.21 7.03
CA THR A 150 -6.02 7.63 7.31
C THR A 150 -6.90 8.49 6.39
N TYR A 151 -6.81 9.81 6.54
CA TYR A 151 -7.50 10.80 5.71
C TYR A 151 -6.81 10.97 4.34
N ASN A 152 -7.52 11.47 3.33
CA ASN A 152 -6.96 11.71 2.00
C ASN A 152 -5.82 12.74 2.08
N ASN A 153 -4.83 12.64 1.19
CA ASN A 153 -3.57 13.41 1.18
C ASN A 153 -2.50 12.98 2.19
N ALA A 154 -2.81 12.18 3.21
CA ALA A 154 -1.80 11.77 4.18
C ALA A 154 -0.79 10.79 3.58
N ILE A 155 0.50 11.01 3.84
CA ILE A 155 1.59 10.09 3.50
C ILE A 155 2.17 9.56 4.82
N ASN A 156 1.85 8.33 5.19
CA ASN A 156 2.31 7.70 6.43
C ASN A 156 2.09 8.57 7.67
N TYR A 157 0.92 9.21 7.74
CA TYR A 157 0.40 9.94 8.90
C TYR A 157 -0.95 9.35 9.30
N ASN A 158 -1.21 9.22 10.59
CA ASN A 158 -2.53 8.86 11.11
C ASN A 158 -3.44 10.10 11.19
N ASN A 159 -4.70 9.89 11.56
CA ASN A 159 -5.71 10.95 11.60
C ASN A 159 -5.62 11.87 12.84
N ASP A 160 -4.71 11.56 13.78
CA ASP A 160 -4.29 12.47 14.85
C ASP A 160 -3.18 13.46 14.42
N GLY A 161 -2.68 13.32 13.18
CA GLY A 161 -1.58 14.14 12.68
C GLY A 161 -0.21 13.67 13.21
N GLN A 162 -0.05 12.37 13.45
CA GLN A 162 1.22 11.77 13.87
C GLN A 162 1.77 10.86 12.76
N PRO A 163 3.11 10.83 12.56
CA PRO A 163 3.72 9.90 11.63
C PRO A 163 3.52 8.44 12.08
N VAL A 164 3.35 7.53 11.13
CA VAL A 164 3.25 6.08 11.37
C VAL A 164 4.40 5.33 10.70
N GLU A 165 4.86 4.25 11.34
CA GLU A 165 5.88 3.37 10.75
C GLU A 165 5.32 2.67 9.49
N PHE A 166 6.15 2.55 8.46
CA PHE A 166 5.83 1.88 7.20
C PHE A 166 6.88 0.82 6.85
N ASN A 167 6.52 -0.08 5.96
CA ASN A 167 7.25 -1.33 5.69
C ASN A 167 8.72 -1.16 5.29
N THR A 168 9.09 -0.19 4.45
CA THR A 168 10.48 0.04 4.02
C THR A 168 11.31 0.69 5.11
N LEU A 169 10.73 1.61 5.91
CA LEU A 169 11.38 2.13 7.11
C LEU A 169 11.70 0.97 8.09
N ARG A 170 10.74 0.07 8.27
CA ARG A 170 10.95 -1.15 9.07
C ARG A 170 12.01 -2.06 8.48
N ALA A 171 12.00 -2.29 7.17
CA ALA A 171 12.98 -3.13 6.47
C ALA A 171 14.39 -2.55 6.61
N LYS A 172 14.55 -1.22 6.49
CA LYS A 172 15.84 -0.56 6.72
C LYS A 172 16.34 -0.76 8.14
N ALA A 173 15.47 -0.61 9.15
CA ALA A 173 15.83 -0.85 10.54
C ALA A 173 16.31 -2.29 10.81
N LEU A 174 15.92 -3.25 9.95
CA LEU A 174 16.37 -4.63 9.96
C LEU A 174 17.65 -4.87 9.13
N GLY A 175 18.28 -3.82 8.59
CA GLY A 175 19.49 -3.90 7.78
C GLY A 175 19.25 -4.36 6.34
N MET A 176 18.00 -4.35 5.86
CA MET A 176 17.68 -4.72 4.48
C MET A 176 17.93 -3.56 3.52
N ALA A 177 18.19 -3.89 2.25
CA ALA A 177 18.17 -2.91 1.17
C ALA A 177 16.72 -2.51 0.84
N THR A 178 16.52 -1.26 0.49
CA THR A 178 15.21 -0.64 0.30
C THR A 178 15.20 0.28 -0.90
N GLY A 179 14.07 0.38 -1.60
CA GLY A 179 13.98 1.34 -2.69
C GLY A 179 12.61 1.45 -3.31
N VAL A 180 12.44 2.53 -4.07
CA VAL A 180 11.23 2.85 -4.83
C VAL A 180 11.57 3.12 -6.29
N VAL A 181 10.74 2.59 -7.18
CA VAL A 181 10.82 2.81 -8.63
C VAL A 181 9.44 3.20 -9.13
N THR A 182 9.35 4.27 -9.90
CA THR A 182 8.08 4.82 -10.37
C THR A 182 8.21 5.41 -11.78
N SER A 183 7.09 5.51 -12.49
CA SER A 183 6.99 6.20 -13.78
C SER A 183 6.54 7.65 -13.65
N VAL A 184 6.24 8.13 -12.44
CA VAL A 184 5.80 9.51 -12.13
C VAL A 184 6.87 10.24 -11.31
N PRO A 185 6.68 11.53 -10.94
CA PRO A 185 7.64 12.20 -10.09
C PRO A 185 7.93 11.41 -8.82
N PHE A 186 9.20 11.23 -8.48
CA PHE A 186 9.58 10.38 -7.34
C PHE A 186 8.98 10.78 -5.98
N PRO A 187 8.66 12.05 -5.67
CA PRO A 187 8.00 12.42 -4.42
C PRO A 187 6.47 12.43 -4.53
N HIS A 188 5.90 11.93 -5.63
CA HIS A 188 4.45 11.74 -5.76
C HIS A 188 3.92 10.75 -4.70
N ALA A 189 2.61 10.78 -4.43
CA ALA A 189 2.01 10.07 -3.29
C ALA A 189 2.35 8.57 -3.19
N THR A 190 2.23 7.84 -4.30
CA THR A 190 2.42 6.38 -4.32
C THR A 190 3.85 5.96 -3.95
N PRO A 191 4.94 6.47 -4.59
CA PRO A 191 6.29 6.19 -4.11
C PRO A 191 6.58 6.78 -2.72
N ALA A 192 6.06 7.98 -2.41
CA ALA A 192 6.26 8.61 -1.10
C ALA A 192 5.68 7.80 0.06
N ALA A 193 4.55 7.10 -0.14
CA ALA A 193 3.97 6.22 0.87
C ALA A 193 4.88 5.04 1.27
N PHE A 194 5.92 4.75 0.48
CA PHE A 194 6.94 3.74 0.80
C PHE A 194 8.30 4.37 1.10
N ALA A 195 8.38 5.68 1.29
CA ALA A 195 9.68 6.34 1.42
C ALA A 195 9.68 7.64 2.25
N ALA A 196 8.55 8.15 2.72
CA ALA A 196 8.47 9.41 3.46
C ALA A 196 7.27 9.43 4.42
N GLN A 197 7.20 10.47 5.24
CA GLN A 197 6.08 10.79 6.11
C GLN A 197 5.73 12.28 5.94
N SER A 198 4.48 12.58 5.60
CA SER A 198 3.98 13.95 5.46
C SER A 198 2.48 14.02 5.75
N GLU A 199 2.04 15.09 6.43
CA GLU A 199 0.62 15.40 6.61
C GLU A 199 -0.11 15.66 5.29
N SER A 200 0.62 16.03 4.24
CA SER A 200 0.10 16.35 2.91
C SER A 200 1.01 15.84 1.80
N ARG A 201 0.42 15.14 0.84
CA ARG A 201 1.07 14.68 -0.40
C ARG A 201 1.63 15.81 -1.26
N ASN A 202 1.17 17.05 -1.05
CA ASN A 202 1.61 18.21 -1.81
C ASN A 202 2.89 18.85 -1.25
N SER A 203 3.43 18.35 -0.12
CA SER A 203 4.68 18.84 0.48
C SER A 203 5.90 18.29 -0.26
N TYR A 204 5.97 18.44 -1.59
CA TYR A 204 6.94 17.73 -2.44
C TYR A 204 8.40 17.94 -2.03
N HIS A 205 8.81 19.16 -1.69
CA HIS A 205 10.19 19.39 -1.25
C HIS A 205 10.52 18.68 0.06
N GLN A 206 9.58 18.69 1.01
CA GLN A 206 9.75 17.98 2.28
C GLN A 206 9.83 16.47 2.02
N ILE A 207 8.93 15.93 1.19
CA ILE A 207 8.88 14.51 0.85
C ILE A 207 10.17 14.10 0.13
N ALA A 208 10.57 14.83 -0.91
CA ALA A 208 11.80 14.57 -1.66
C ALA A 208 13.04 14.61 -0.76
N HIS A 209 13.12 15.63 0.11
CA HIS A 209 14.20 15.74 1.07
C HIS A 209 14.23 14.53 2.01
N GLN A 210 13.08 14.10 2.58
CA GLN A 210 13.05 12.91 3.43
C GLN A 210 13.50 11.64 2.71
N MET A 211 13.03 11.42 1.48
CA MET A 211 13.40 10.26 0.67
C MET A 211 14.91 10.18 0.41
N LEU A 212 15.57 11.34 0.29
CA LEU A 212 17.00 11.44 -0.02
C LEU A 212 17.89 11.60 1.21
N ALA A 213 17.38 12.13 2.33
CA ALA A 213 18.18 12.58 3.46
C ALA A 213 18.03 11.72 4.72
N GLN A 214 16.96 10.96 4.91
CA GLN A 214 16.76 10.24 6.18
C GLN A 214 17.51 8.89 6.24
N GLY A 215 18.13 8.47 5.13
CA GLY A 215 18.98 7.28 5.09
C GLY A 215 18.24 5.95 5.09
N HIS A 216 16.91 5.95 4.92
CA HIS A 216 16.12 4.72 4.85
C HIS A 216 15.79 4.23 3.45
N MET A 217 16.31 4.88 2.40
CA MET A 217 16.27 4.42 1.02
C MET A 217 17.68 4.14 0.49
N ASP A 218 17.84 3.07 -0.30
CA ASP A 218 19.07 2.75 -1.05
C ASP A 218 18.93 3.02 -2.56
N LEU A 219 17.68 3.04 -3.05
CA LEU A 219 17.35 3.33 -4.45
C LEU A 219 16.11 4.23 -4.52
N VAL A 220 16.22 5.33 -5.25
CA VAL A 220 15.09 6.17 -5.65
C VAL A 220 15.16 6.36 -7.16
N MET A 221 14.13 5.94 -7.88
CA MET A 221 14.06 6.04 -9.33
C MET A 221 12.68 6.52 -9.76
N GLY A 222 12.64 7.59 -10.55
CA GLY A 222 11.39 8.18 -11.03
C GLY A 222 11.65 9.39 -11.91
N THR A 223 10.57 10.09 -12.25
CA THR A 223 10.64 11.36 -12.99
C THR A 223 10.68 12.54 -12.01
N GLY A 224 10.40 13.77 -12.47
CA GLY A 224 10.35 14.97 -11.61
C GLY A 224 11.71 15.66 -11.41
N GLY A 225 12.75 15.24 -12.14
CA GLY A 225 14.02 15.94 -12.19
C GLY A 225 13.93 17.23 -13.01
N PRO A 226 14.62 18.32 -12.61
CA PRO A 226 14.72 19.57 -13.37
C PRO A 226 15.09 19.37 -14.84
N GLY A 227 14.35 20.03 -15.73
CA GLY A 227 14.53 19.97 -17.19
C GLY A 227 13.85 18.78 -17.87
N TYR A 228 13.02 18.02 -17.15
CA TYR A 228 12.23 16.91 -17.69
C TYR A 228 10.76 17.06 -17.29
N SER A 229 9.86 16.59 -18.15
CA SER A 229 8.44 16.51 -17.85
C SER A 229 8.14 15.41 -16.81
N VAL A 230 6.90 15.36 -16.33
CA VAL A 230 6.41 14.30 -15.43
C VAL A 230 6.46 12.91 -16.06
N ASP A 231 6.55 12.80 -17.39
CA ASP A 231 6.77 11.54 -18.13
C ASP A 231 8.27 11.21 -18.33
N GLY A 232 9.18 12.03 -17.79
CA GLY A 232 10.62 11.84 -17.94
C GLY A 232 11.14 12.19 -19.35
N LYS A 233 10.42 13.01 -20.12
CA LYS A 233 10.89 13.52 -21.42
C LYS A 233 11.64 14.84 -21.22
N PRO A 234 12.77 15.09 -21.93
CA PRO A 234 13.44 16.38 -21.87
C PRO A 234 12.50 17.52 -22.24
N CYS A 235 12.53 18.60 -21.46
CA CYS A 235 11.76 19.80 -21.74
C CYS A 235 12.34 20.53 -22.95
N VAL A 236 11.52 20.73 -23.98
CA VAL A 236 11.87 21.44 -25.22
C VAL A 236 10.77 22.42 -25.60
N ASP A 237 11.11 23.44 -26.39
CA ASP A 237 10.13 24.41 -26.87
C ASP A 237 9.08 23.75 -27.79
N GLY A 238 7.83 24.20 -27.69
CA GLY A 238 6.74 23.76 -28.57
C GLY A 238 6.09 22.41 -28.20
N MET A 239 6.41 21.86 -27.02
CA MET A 239 5.68 20.70 -26.48
C MET A 239 4.18 21.01 -26.31
N ASP A 240 3.34 19.98 -26.48
CA ASP A 240 1.93 20.08 -26.10
C ASP A 240 1.81 20.30 -24.57
N LYS A 241 0.73 20.93 -24.12
CA LYS A 241 0.54 21.30 -22.72
C LYS A 241 0.61 20.11 -21.76
N VAL A 242 0.07 18.96 -22.14
CA VAL A 242 0.07 17.74 -21.32
C VAL A 242 1.48 17.17 -21.27
N ALA A 243 2.15 17.00 -22.41
CA ALA A 243 3.53 16.52 -22.42
C ALA A 243 4.52 17.48 -21.71
N ALA A 244 4.19 18.77 -21.62
CA ALA A 244 4.99 19.79 -20.96
C ALA A 244 4.74 19.90 -19.45
N GLU A 245 3.85 19.08 -18.86
CA GLU A 245 3.65 19.07 -17.41
C GLU A 245 4.97 18.78 -16.68
N GLY A 246 5.30 19.59 -15.66
CA GLY A 246 6.60 19.57 -14.97
C GLY A 246 7.70 20.42 -15.61
N CYS A 247 7.53 20.92 -16.85
CA CYS A 247 8.53 21.76 -17.50
C CYS A 247 8.49 23.24 -17.09
N GLN A 248 7.38 23.71 -16.52
CA GLN A 248 7.18 25.14 -16.19
C GLN A 248 7.93 25.55 -14.92
N ASN A 249 7.97 24.67 -13.93
CA ASN A 249 8.69 24.89 -12.69
C ASN A 249 9.71 23.76 -12.48
N PRO A 250 10.99 23.97 -12.83
CA PRO A 250 12.02 22.93 -12.71
C PRO A 250 12.24 22.47 -11.27
N TRP A 251 11.77 23.24 -10.28
CA TRP A 251 11.95 22.95 -8.86
C TRP A 251 10.65 22.53 -8.20
N GLU A 252 9.64 22.06 -8.94
CA GLU A 252 8.34 21.70 -8.34
C GLU A 252 8.47 20.49 -7.40
N TRP A 253 9.18 19.45 -7.85
CA TRP A 253 9.22 18.15 -7.17
C TRP A 253 10.38 18.03 -6.19
N VAL A 254 11.49 18.71 -6.45
CA VAL A 254 12.70 18.69 -5.62
C VAL A 254 13.22 20.11 -5.45
N SER A 255 13.70 20.42 -4.25
CA SER A 255 14.26 21.74 -3.98
C SER A 255 15.51 21.98 -4.84
N GLN A 256 15.74 23.23 -5.22
CA GLN A 256 16.96 23.60 -5.95
C GLN A 256 18.23 23.22 -5.17
N GLN A 257 18.19 23.35 -3.84
CA GLN A 257 19.30 23.01 -2.96
C GLN A 257 19.62 21.51 -2.99
N ASP A 258 18.65 20.64 -2.73
CA ASP A 258 18.87 19.19 -2.72
C ASP A 258 19.34 18.73 -4.11
N TRP A 259 18.77 19.29 -5.19
CA TRP A 259 19.17 18.94 -6.55
C TRP A 259 20.61 19.33 -6.86
N GLN A 260 21.04 20.54 -6.49
CA GLN A 260 22.43 20.97 -6.67
C GLN A 260 23.40 20.09 -5.88
N GLN A 261 23.00 19.58 -4.72
CA GLN A 261 23.82 18.64 -3.94
C GLN A 261 23.94 17.28 -4.64
N LEU A 262 22.87 16.77 -5.26
CA LEU A 262 22.90 15.56 -6.08
C LEU A 262 23.85 15.72 -7.28
N GLU A 263 23.74 16.83 -8.01
CA GLU A 263 24.59 17.10 -9.17
C GLU A 263 26.07 17.25 -8.78
N ALA A 264 26.36 17.84 -7.62
CA ALA A 264 27.71 17.98 -7.09
C ALA A 264 28.28 16.68 -6.51
N GLY A 265 27.48 15.60 -6.40
CA GLY A 265 27.91 14.38 -5.72
C GLY A 265 28.22 14.59 -4.24
N THR A 266 27.54 15.54 -3.60
CA THR A 266 27.70 15.87 -2.18
C THR A 266 26.57 15.28 -1.34
N PRO A 267 26.81 14.91 -0.07
CA PRO A 267 25.74 14.42 0.80
C PRO A 267 24.66 15.48 0.99
N ILE A 268 23.40 15.08 0.81
CA ILE A 268 22.25 15.89 1.22
C ILE A 268 22.23 15.95 2.75
N ALA A 269 21.95 17.13 3.29
CA ALA A 269 21.98 17.37 4.73
C ALA A 269 21.08 16.37 5.47
N GLY A 270 21.64 15.63 6.43
CA GLY A 270 20.94 14.60 7.20
C GLY A 270 21.21 13.17 6.73
N ASN A 271 21.71 12.95 5.51
CA ASN A 271 21.92 11.60 4.97
C ASN A 271 23.08 10.87 5.68
N PRO A 272 22.82 9.82 6.48
CA PRO A 272 23.87 9.05 7.13
C PRO A 272 24.66 8.16 6.16
N SER A 273 24.12 7.89 4.97
CA SER A 273 24.71 6.98 3.97
C SER A 273 25.68 7.66 3.00
N GLY A 274 25.86 8.98 3.12
CA GLY A 274 26.77 9.75 2.26
C GLY A 274 26.11 10.34 1.01
N ALA A 275 26.91 10.54 -0.04
CA ALA A 275 26.43 11.14 -1.29
C ALA A 275 25.71 10.12 -2.17
N TRP A 276 24.69 10.57 -2.88
CA TRP A 276 23.99 9.78 -3.89
C TRP A 276 24.79 9.71 -5.19
N ARG A 277 24.74 8.55 -5.86
CA ARG A 277 25.15 8.44 -7.27
C ARG A 277 23.96 8.82 -8.15
N LEU A 278 23.95 10.04 -8.67
CA LEU A 278 22.92 10.49 -9.61
C LEU A 278 23.09 9.80 -10.98
N ILE A 279 22.03 9.17 -11.46
CA ILE A 279 21.97 8.50 -12.77
C ILE A 279 20.92 9.20 -13.61
N ARG A 280 21.30 9.69 -14.81
CA ARG A 280 20.40 10.42 -15.71
C ARG A 280 20.35 9.87 -17.13
N SER A 281 21.35 9.10 -17.53
CA SER A 281 21.40 8.53 -18.88
C SER A 281 21.11 7.02 -18.84
N LYS A 282 20.60 6.52 -19.98
CA LYS A 282 20.43 5.08 -20.18
C LYS A 282 21.75 4.34 -20.08
N ASP A 283 22.83 4.94 -20.57
CA ASP A 283 24.16 4.33 -20.58
C ASP A 283 24.71 4.19 -19.14
N ASP A 284 24.57 5.23 -18.32
CA ASP A 284 24.94 5.17 -16.89
C ASP A 284 24.12 4.15 -16.12
N PHE A 285 22.82 4.01 -16.45
CA PHE A 285 21.96 3.00 -15.86
C PHE A 285 22.36 1.59 -16.29
N ALA A 286 22.62 1.37 -17.59
CA ALA A 286 23.07 0.09 -18.11
C ALA A 286 24.41 -0.32 -17.49
N ALA A 287 25.31 0.63 -17.27
CA ALA A 287 26.58 0.39 -16.59
C ALA A 287 26.43 -0.11 -15.15
N LEU A 288 25.27 0.05 -14.49
CA LEU A 288 25.02 -0.55 -13.17
C LEU A 288 24.87 -2.06 -13.21
N ALA A 289 24.48 -2.62 -14.37
CA ALA A 289 24.27 -4.06 -14.51
C ALA A 289 25.59 -4.85 -14.56
N ASP A 290 26.69 -4.18 -14.91
CA ASP A 290 28.00 -4.79 -15.12
C ASP A 290 28.91 -4.76 -13.86
N GLY A 291 28.43 -4.18 -12.75
CA GLY A 291 29.16 -4.04 -11.48
C GLY A 291 30.12 -2.85 -11.43
#